data_AF-A0A2V2RF29-F1
#
_entry.id   AF-A0A2V2RF29-F1
#
_cell.length_a   1.000
_cell.length_b   1.000
_cell.length_c   1.000
_cell.angle_alpha   90.00
_cell.angle_beta   90.00
_cell.angle_gamma   90.00
#
_symmetry.space_group_name_H-M   'P 1'
#
loop_
_entity.id
_entity.type
_entity.pdbx_description
1 polymer ?
#
loop_
_entity_poly.entity_id
_entity_poly.type
_entity_poly.pdbx_seq_one_letter_code
_entity_poly.pdbx_strand_id
1 'polypeptide(L)'
;MNVVVCCDGTWNTAEERTDGLPSPTNVTKIYNALAKTDAQGIEQKAYYHPGVGTDGGVLQHLLGGALGDGLEKNVKSAYKWLAQNFRPGDNIFIFGFSRGAYTARFVAGMVCKYGLADFSSADLSDDVMWSRVDQIYKADQARAKPTEVADISFFNVSPGQSPSGTTPIHFLGVWDTVGALGIPSDMALLKLLDNIRPHQFQNTELSKSVLHARHAVAMDEQRESFTPTLWTNVEEHPDVKQVWFIGTHGDVGGGYVQSGLSDIVLKWMMDEATGQGLAFRAGIENQLAPDPRAILHDSCTGVFAALRTLPRSVPCIENVGAATPFHASVLDRFANPPIEQSPYWATTVLRPGDETSVDIFARPHWNATGIYLEKGAEYSLEATGQWIDGDVKCDTSGPLEGQINIGEWAQGAGSLLGKGEELYKKLTGNQQADFWLTKRIEEYPWFALVGVVANGFGTDKNGDPIPHETFLIGRGAPSFRPQKSGYLYCFANDAWQMYGNNRGSVRLTVRRR
;
A
#
# COMPACT_ATOMS: atom_id res chain seq x y z
N MET A 1 22.73 23.21 5.92
CA MET A 1 22.91 21.76 6.16
C MET A 1 21.76 21.03 5.48
N ASN A 2 21.97 19.78 5.08
CA ASN A 2 20.88 18.87 4.69
C ASN A 2 20.53 18.01 5.91
N VAL A 3 19.31 18.12 6.42
CA VAL A 3 18.81 17.28 7.52
C VAL A 3 17.97 16.17 6.92
N VAL A 4 18.39 14.92 7.15
CA VAL A 4 17.82 13.73 6.50
C VAL A 4 17.16 12.85 7.55
N VAL A 5 15.87 12.55 7.37
CA VAL A 5 15.08 11.68 8.25
C VAL A 5 14.73 10.41 7.47
N CYS A 6 15.17 9.26 7.94
CA CYS A 6 14.92 7.95 7.33
C CYS A 6 14.04 7.10 8.26
N CYS A 7 12.80 6.84 7.86
CA CYS A 7 11.81 6.08 8.64
C CYS A 7 11.58 4.70 8.01
N ASP A 8 12.03 3.63 8.66
CA ASP A 8 11.93 2.27 8.10
C ASP A 8 10.57 1.59 8.33
N GLY A 9 10.32 0.52 7.58
CA GLY A 9 9.09 -0.26 7.62
C GLY A 9 8.90 -1.11 8.89
N THR A 10 7.66 -1.56 9.10
CA THR A 10 7.26 -2.59 10.09
C THR A 10 8.25 -3.74 10.24
N TRP A 11 8.84 -3.99 11.42
CA TRP A 11 9.74 -5.13 11.68
C TRP A 11 11.10 -5.09 10.97
N ASN A 12 11.37 -4.06 10.16
CA ASN A 12 12.65 -3.90 9.52
C ASN A 12 13.65 -3.20 10.44
N THR A 13 14.87 -3.71 10.45
CA THR A 13 16.02 -3.11 11.13
C THR A 13 17.20 -3.04 10.18
N ALA A 14 18.16 -2.16 10.47
CA ALA A 14 19.38 -2.04 9.68
C ALA A 14 20.22 -3.34 9.65
N GLU A 15 19.99 -4.27 10.59
CA GLU A 15 20.70 -5.55 10.73
C GLU A 15 19.88 -6.76 10.22
N GLU A 16 18.78 -6.51 9.51
CA GLU A 16 17.88 -7.56 9.05
C GLU A 16 18.59 -8.60 8.17
N ARG A 17 18.30 -9.87 8.45
CA ARG A 17 18.86 -11.02 7.75
C ARG A 17 17.78 -12.04 7.43
N THR A 18 17.86 -12.59 6.22
CA THR A 18 17.09 -13.75 5.79
C THR A 18 18.06 -14.90 5.58
N ASP A 19 17.85 -16.03 6.26
CA ASP A 19 18.75 -17.20 6.23
C ASP A 19 20.23 -16.87 6.49
N GLY A 20 20.46 -15.90 7.40
CA GLY A 20 21.79 -15.43 7.76
C GLY A 20 22.41 -14.42 6.79
N LEU A 21 21.78 -14.16 5.64
CA LEU A 21 22.24 -13.18 4.65
C LEU A 21 21.60 -11.80 4.90
N PRO A 22 22.36 -10.69 4.83
CA PRO A 22 21.78 -9.36 4.96
C PRO A 22 20.71 -9.07 3.92
N SER A 23 19.59 -8.50 4.35
CA SER A 23 18.47 -8.13 3.49
C SER A 23 17.90 -6.76 3.87
N PRO A 24 18.70 -5.67 3.76
CA PRO A 24 18.27 -4.34 4.21
C PRO A 24 17.23 -3.72 3.27
N THR A 25 16.38 -2.85 3.83
CA THR A 25 15.46 -2.01 3.07
C THR A 25 16.20 -0.89 2.32
N ASN A 26 15.51 -0.28 1.36
CA ASN A 26 15.99 0.90 0.64
C ASN A 26 16.17 2.11 1.56
N VAL A 27 15.39 2.22 2.65
CA VAL A 27 15.58 3.26 3.68
C VAL A 27 16.93 3.10 4.37
N THR A 28 17.26 1.88 4.82
CA THR A 28 18.56 1.56 5.40
C THR A 28 19.70 1.80 4.40
N LYS A 29 19.52 1.36 3.15
CA LYS A 29 20.52 1.59 2.09
C LYS A 29 20.76 3.08 1.83
N ILE A 30 19.71 3.92 1.77
CA ILE A 30 19.85 5.39 1.66
C ILE A 30 20.65 5.94 2.84
N TYR A 31 20.26 5.61 4.07
CA TYR A 31 20.95 6.12 5.27
C TYR A 31 22.46 5.79 5.25
N ASN A 32 22.81 4.54 4.92
CA ASN A 32 24.21 4.08 4.83
C ASN A 32 24.97 4.62 3.60
N ALA A 33 24.25 5.07 2.58
CA ALA A 33 24.81 5.61 1.36
C ALA A 33 25.16 7.10 1.46
N LEU A 34 24.60 7.85 2.42
CA LEU A 34 24.81 9.30 2.52
C LEU A 34 26.29 9.67 2.67
N ALA A 35 26.72 10.69 1.91
CA ALA A 35 28.00 11.34 2.14
C ALA A 35 27.94 12.24 3.38
N LYS A 36 29.10 12.53 3.99
CA LYS A 36 29.17 13.47 5.13
C LYS A 36 28.83 14.91 4.72
N THR A 37 29.15 15.28 3.48
CA THR A 37 28.89 16.59 2.90
C THR A 37 28.39 16.44 1.47
N ASP A 38 27.63 17.42 0.99
CA ASP A 38 27.26 17.52 -0.41
C ASP A 38 28.40 18.02 -1.32
N ALA A 39 28.11 18.19 -2.61
CA ALA A 39 29.08 18.65 -3.61
C ALA A 39 29.61 20.08 -3.34
N GLN A 40 28.90 20.86 -2.53
CA GLN A 40 29.26 22.22 -2.13
C GLN A 40 29.94 22.25 -0.75
N GLY A 41 30.14 21.09 -0.11
CA GLY A 41 30.73 20.99 1.21
C GLY A 41 29.74 21.25 2.36
N ILE A 42 28.43 21.32 2.07
CA ILE A 42 27.39 21.49 3.09
C ILE A 42 27.23 20.16 3.85
N GLU A 43 27.24 20.20 5.17
CA GLU A 43 27.03 19.03 6.03
C GLU A 43 25.70 18.34 5.73
N GLN A 44 25.68 17.01 5.79
CA GLN A 44 24.47 16.19 5.75
C GLN A 44 24.34 15.41 7.05
N LYS A 45 23.31 15.72 7.85
CA LYS A 45 23.06 15.08 9.12
C LYS A 45 21.84 14.18 9.02
N ALA A 46 22.02 12.90 9.34
CA ALA A 46 21.00 11.88 9.12
C ALA A 46 20.49 11.25 10.43
N TYR A 47 19.20 10.98 10.47
CA TYR A 47 18.51 10.20 11.48
C TYR A 47 17.91 8.96 10.85
N TYR A 48 18.18 7.82 11.45
CA TYR A 48 17.52 6.56 11.11
C TYR A 48 16.61 6.17 12.26
N HIS A 49 15.34 5.98 11.95
CA HIS A 49 14.37 5.38 12.86
C HIS A 49 14.12 3.93 12.44
N PRO A 50 14.41 2.94 13.31
CA PRO A 50 14.02 1.56 13.03
C PRO A 50 12.49 1.44 13.02
N GLY A 51 11.99 0.40 12.34
CA GLY A 51 10.56 0.12 12.26
C GLY A 51 9.86 -0.04 13.61
N VAL A 52 8.55 0.18 13.65
CA VAL A 52 7.69 -0.18 14.81
C VAL A 52 7.96 -1.65 15.20
N GLY A 53 8.04 -1.97 16.49
CA GLY A 53 8.20 -3.34 17.01
C GLY A 53 9.64 -3.83 17.19
N THR A 54 10.64 -2.97 17.01
CA THR A 54 12.08 -3.33 17.08
C THR A 54 12.73 -3.04 18.44
N ASP A 55 12.14 -2.15 19.25
CA ASP A 55 12.61 -1.83 20.60
C ASP A 55 11.97 -2.75 21.66
N GLY A 56 12.78 -3.62 22.28
CA GLY A 56 12.36 -4.46 23.41
C GLY A 56 11.91 -5.86 22.99
N GLY A 57 12.42 -6.87 23.69
CA GLY A 57 12.30 -8.27 23.33
C GLY A 57 10.87 -8.69 22.98
N VAL A 58 10.77 -9.48 21.92
CA VAL A 58 9.57 -10.09 21.31
C VAL A 58 8.51 -10.56 22.31
N LEU A 59 8.94 -10.98 23.52
CA LEU A 59 8.07 -11.51 24.56
C LEU A 59 7.32 -10.43 25.39
N GLN A 60 7.84 -9.21 25.52
CA GLN A 60 7.24 -8.18 26.38
C GLN A 60 6.12 -7.39 25.68
N HIS A 61 6.10 -7.39 24.34
CA HIS A 61 5.06 -6.74 23.51
C HIS A 61 3.86 -7.63 23.19
N LEU A 62 3.91 -8.93 23.51
CA LEU A 62 2.80 -9.88 23.29
C LEU A 62 1.57 -9.62 24.18
N LEU A 63 1.72 -8.83 25.25
CA LEU A 63 0.71 -8.65 26.31
C LEU A 63 -0.03 -7.31 26.32
N GLY A 64 0.19 -6.39 25.37
CA GLY A 64 -0.67 -5.20 25.33
C GLY A 64 -0.47 -4.30 24.12
N GLY A 65 -1.53 -4.09 23.33
CA GLY A 65 -1.88 -2.86 22.59
C GLY A 65 -0.86 -2.15 21.67
N ALA A 66 0.39 -2.62 21.55
CA ALA A 66 1.55 -1.81 21.17
C ALA A 66 1.70 -1.44 19.67
N LEU A 67 0.76 -1.84 18.80
CA LEU A 67 0.85 -1.51 17.37
C LEU A 67 0.53 -0.03 17.07
N GLY A 68 -0.42 0.58 17.79
CA GLY A 68 -0.78 2.00 17.65
C GLY A 68 0.19 2.93 18.39
N ASP A 69 0.52 2.59 19.64
CA ASP A 69 1.43 3.36 20.49
C ASP A 69 2.85 3.49 19.90
N GLY A 70 3.29 2.50 19.12
CA GLY A 70 4.60 2.53 18.47
C GLY A 70 4.67 3.54 17.31
N LEU A 71 3.60 3.67 16.52
CA LEU A 71 3.57 4.60 15.39
C LEU A 71 3.59 6.06 15.86
N GLU A 72 2.80 6.36 16.89
CA GLU A 72 2.79 7.67 17.55
C GLU A 72 4.20 8.05 18.06
N LYS A 73 4.85 7.14 18.78
CA LYS A 73 6.22 7.35 19.28
C LYS A 73 7.20 7.62 18.15
N ASN A 74 7.08 6.92 17.02
CA ASN A 74 7.97 7.11 15.88
C ASN A 74 7.79 8.49 15.24
N VAL A 75 6.55 8.93 15.04
CA VAL A 75 6.23 10.27 14.52
C VAL A 75 6.79 11.35 15.44
N LYS A 76 6.51 11.26 16.74
CA LYS A 76 6.97 12.24 17.73
C LYS A 76 8.49 12.28 17.84
N SER A 77 9.16 11.13 17.80
CA SER A 77 10.63 11.03 17.88
C SER A 77 11.31 11.65 16.65
N ALA A 78 10.83 11.32 15.45
CA ALA A 78 11.33 11.90 14.20
C ALA A 78 11.12 13.42 14.14
N TYR A 79 9.93 13.90 14.52
CA TYR A 79 9.64 15.34 14.59
C TYR A 79 10.57 16.05 15.59
N LYS A 80 10.71 15.50 16.81
CA LYS A 80 11.58 16.08 17.85
C LYS A 80 13.02 16.15 17.38
N TRP A 81 13.54 15.06 16.82
CA TRP A 81 14.92 15.03 16.32
C TRP A 81 15.11 16.06 15.22
N LEU A 82 14.18 16.19 14.28
CA LEU A 82 14.22 17.20 13.24
C LEU A 82 14.24 18.62 13.84
N ALA A 83 13.35 18.92 14.79
CA ALA A 83 13.28 20.23 15.46
C ALA A 83 14.54 20.59 16.26
N GLN A 84 15.23 19.60 16.85
CA GLN A 84 16.49 19.82 17.57
C GLN A 84 17.66 20.13 16.63
N ASN A 85 17.66 19.54 15.43
CA ASN A 85 18.80 19.56 14.52
C ASN A 85 18.68 20.57 13.39
N PHE A 86 17.46 21.00 13.04
CA PHE A 86 17.22 21.99 12.00
C PHE A 86 17.74 23.38 12.39
N ARG A 87 18.25 24.11 11.40
CA ARG A 87 18.55 25.54 11.47
C ARG A 87 17.90 26.26 10.29
N PRO A 88 17.49 27.53 10.46
CA PRO A 88 16.96 28.32 9.35
C PRO A 88 17.90 28.30 8.13
N GLY A 89 17.34 27.97 6.95
CA GLY A 89 18.09 27.81 5.71
C GLY A 89 18.54 26.37 5.40
N ASP A 90 18.32 25.41 6.30
CA ASP A 90 18.57 23.99 6.03
C ASP A 90 17.52 23.39 5.08
N ASN A 91 17.93 22.39 4.31
CA ASN A 91 17.02 21.56 3.50
C ASN A 91 16.60 20.32 4.28
N ILE A 92 15.31 20.01 4.29
CA ILE A 92 14.76 18.82 4.96
C ILE A 92 14.46 17.74 3.93
N PHE A 93 15.13 16.59 4.05
CA PHE A 93 14.88 15.39 3.27
C PHE A 93 14.24 14.34 4.17
N ILE A 94 13.13 13.75 3.75
CA ILE A 94 12.44 12.70 4.49
C ILE A 94 12.24 11.50 3.58
N PHE A 95 12.64 10.33 4.05
CA PHE A 95 12.50 9.06 3.38
C PHE A 95 11.69 8.09 4.24
N GLY A 96 10.86 7.26 3.61
CA GLY A 96 10.24 6.16 4.33
C GLY A 96 9.65 5.06 3.47
N PHE A 97 9.58 3.85 4.02
CA PHE A 97 9.04 2.66 3.36
C PHE A 97 7.86 2.09 4.15
N SER A 98 6.78 1.67 3.50
CA SER A 98 5.66 0.96 4.15
C SER A 98 4.97 1.81 5.23
N ARG A 99 4.92 1.34 6.48
CA ARG A 99 4.53 2.15 7.66
C ARG A 99 5.54 3.25 7.99
N GLY A 100 6.82 3.07 7.67
CA GLY A 100 7.80 4.15 7.73
C GLY A 100 7.49 5.27 6.73
N ALA A 101 6.92 4.94 5.56
CA ALA A 101 6.41 5.95 4.63
C ALA A 101 5.20 6.69 5.20
N TYR A 102 4.34 6.00 5.97
CA TYR A 102 3.30 6.67 6.75
C TYR A 102 3.91 7.67 7.73
N THR A 103 4.87 7.24 8.56
CA THR A 103 5.57 8.11 9.51
C THR A 103 6.21 9.32 8.79
N ALA A 104 6.91 9.09 7.69
CA ALA A 104 7.54 10.13 6.88
C ALA A 104 6.53 11.18 6.39
N ARG A 105 5.40 10.71 5.82
CA ARG A 105 4.32 11.60 5.35
C ARG A 105 3.62 12.32 6.50
N PHE A 106 3.43 11.66 7.65
CA PHE A 106 2.82 12.27 8.83
C PHE A 106 3.71 13.39 9.38
N VAL A 107 5.01 13.13 9.56
CA VAL A 107 5.98 14.12 10.03
C VAL A 107 6.04 15.31 9.06
N ALA A 108 6.10 15.05 7.75
CA ALA A 108 6.04 16.10 6.73
C ALA A 108 4.75 16.93 6.84
N GLY A 109 3.59 16.27 6.97
CA GLY A 109 2.29 16.92 7.16
C GLY A 109 2.23 17.80 8.41
N MET A 110 2.73 17.31 9.55
CA MET A 110 2.82 18.07 10.80
C MET A 110 3.68 19.33 10.62
N VAL A 111 4.86 19.20 10.02
CA VAL A 111 5.76 20.34 9.77
C VAL A 111 5.12 21.34 8.83
N CYS A 112 4.51 20.89 7.72
CA CYS A 112 3.88 21.80 6.77
C CYS A 112 2.66 22.52 7.35
N LYS A 113 1.86 21.87 8.22
CA LYS A 113 0.61 22.43 8.74
C LYS A 113 0.79 23.23 10.03
N TYR A 114 1.57 22.69 10.97
CA TYR A 114 1.76 23.27 12.31
C TYR A 114 3.11 23.96 12.49
N GLY A 115 4.03 23.84 11.52
CA GLY A 115 5.39 24.37 11.60
C GLY A 115 6.37 23.41 12.27
N LEU A 116 7.65 23.77 12.25
CA LEU A 116 8.71 23.05 12.96
C LEU A 116 9.07 23.81 14.24
N ALA A 117 8.86 23.19 15.41
CA ALA A 117 9.09 23.83 16.69
C ALA A 117 10.56 24.26 16.84
N ASP A 118 10.77 25.47 17.34
CA ASP A 118 12.11 26.01 17.59
C ASP A 118 12.61 25.54 18.96
N PHE A 119 13.55 24.58 18.91
CA PHE A 119 14.24 24.03 20.08
C PHE A 119 15.68 24.54 20.20
N SER A 120 16.01 25.68 19.57
CA SER A 120 17.36 26.25 19.63
C SER A 120 17.74 26.87 20.97
N SER A 121 16.76 27.19 21.82
CA SER A 121 17.02 27.72 23.16
C SER A 121 17.66 26.65 24.06
N ALA A 122 18.85 26.95 24.58
CA ALA A 122 19.61 26.08 25.46
C ALA A 122 18.90 25.79 26.81
N ASP A 123 17.94 26.63 27.20
CA ASP A 123 17.21 26.53 28.47
C ASP A 123 15.97 25.61 28.38
N LEU A 124 15.65 25.08 27.19
CA LEU A 124 14.54 24.15 27.03
C LEU A 124 14.91 22.77 27.58
N SER A 125 14.17 22.31 28.58
CA SER A 125 14.31 20.94 29.08
C SER A 125 13.71 19.93 28.09
N ASP A 126 14.19 18.69 28.14
CA ASP A 126 13.70 17.61 27.28
C ASP A 126 12.18 17.36 27.47
N ASP A 127 11.70 17.44 28.71
CA ASP A 127 10.27 17.31 29.05
C ASP A 127 9.41 18.39 28.37
N VAL A 128 9.90 19.64 28.30
CA VAL A 128 9.19 20.72 27.62
C VAL A 128 9.17 20.48 26.12
N MET A 129 10.27 20.00 25.52
CA MET A 129 10.30 19.64 24.11
C MET A 129 9.27 18.54 23.80
N TRP A 130 9.24 17.46 24.59
CA TRP A 130 8.27 16.38 24.41
C TRP A 130 6.82 16.83 24.60
N SER A 131 6.56 17.67 25.60
CA SER A 131 5.23 18.25 25.84
C SER A 131 4.75 19.04 24.62
N ARG A 132 5.62 19.87 24.03
CA ARG A 132 5.32 20.63 22.80
C ARG A 132 5.05 19.72 21.60
N VAL A 133 5.86 18.68 21.41
CA VAL A 133 5.65 17.70 20.34
C VAL A 133 4.33 16.94 20.54
N ASP A 134 3.99 16.57 21.77
CA ASP A 134 2.71 15.93 22.11
C ASP A 134 1.52 16.85 21.82
N GLN A 135 1.62 18.13 22.16
CA GLN A 135 0.61 19.13 21.87
C GLN A 135 0.37 19.28 20.35
N ILE A 136 1.43 19.34 19.54
CA ILE A 136 1.33 19.44 18.08
C ILE A 136 0.73 18.15 17.49
N TYR A 137 1.16 16.98 17.96
CA TYR A 137 0.61 15.70 17.52
C TYR A 137 -0.89 15.59 17.84
N LYS A 138 -1.29 15.95 19.07
CA LYS A 138 -2.70 15.96 19.47
C LYS A 138 -3.52 16.97 18.68
N ALA A 139 -2.95 18.13 18.34
CA ALA A 139 -3.60 19.12 17.49
C ALA A 139 -3.87 18.54 16.09
N ASP A 140 -2.92 17.81 15.49
CA ASP A 140 -3.14 17.15 14.19
C ASP A 140 -4.24 16.07 14.27
N GLN A 141 -4.16 15.19 15.27
CA GLN A 141 -5.15 14.13 15.49
C GLN A 141 -6.57 14.69 15.72
N ALA A 142 -6.68 15.82 16.43
CA ALA A 142 -7.94 16.52 16.65
C ALA A 142 -8.40 17.39 15.46
N ARG A 143 -7.59 17.49 14.40
CA ARG A 143 -7.79 18.41 13.26
C ARG A 143 -7.93 19.87 13.70
N ALA A 144 -7.28 20.22 14.80
CA ALA A 144 -7.23 21.55 15.37
C ALA A 144 -6.60 22.55 14.39
N LYS A 145 -6.94 23.83 14.56
CA LYS A 145 -6.32 24.91 13.76
C LYS A 145 -4.87 25.13 14.23
N PRO A 146 -3.94 25.55 13.35
CA PRO A 146 -2.56 25.87 13.77
C PRO A 146 -2.47 26.92 14.88
N THR A 147 -3.51 27.74 15.05
CA THR A 147 -3.62 28.71 16.16
C THR A 147 -3.71 28.07 17.54
N GLU A 148 -4.07 26.79 17.64
CA GLU A 148 -4.17 26.06 18.92
C GLU A 148 -2.81 25.60 19.48
N VAL A 149 -1.74 25.78 18.71
CA VAL A 149 -0.35 25.57 19.14
C VAL A 149 0.45 26.86 19.12
N ALA A 150 -0.22 28.02 19.13
CA ALA A 150 0.41 29.34 18.99
C ALA A 150 1.28 29.75 20.19
N ASP A 151 1.19 29.04 21.31
CA ASP A 151 2.07 29.21 22.48
C ASP A 151 3.47 28.60 22.28
N ILE A 152 3.64 27.79 21.23
CA ILE A 152 4.92 27.20 20.83
C ILE A 152 5.65 28.16 19.88
N SER A 153 6.96 28.34 20.10
CA SER A 153 7.83 29.03 19.14
C SER A 153 8.19 28.10 17.99
N PHE A 154 8.15 28.60 16.76
CA PHE A 154 8.43 27.84 15.54
C PHE A 154 9.50 28.52 14.69
N PHE A 155 10.30 27.73 13.98
CA PHE A 155 11.28 28.26 13.02
C PHE A 155 10.59 28.99 11.88
N ASN A 156 11.21 30.07 11.40
CA ASN A 156 10.76 30.87 10.26
C ASN A 156 9.38 31.55 10.46
N VAL A 157 8.95 31.74 11.71
CA VAL A 157 7.67 32.38 12.05
C VAL A 157 7.89 33.69 12.80
N SER A 158 7.39 34.79 12.24
CA SER A 158 7.33 36.07 12.96
C SER A 158 6.19 36.07 13.99
N PRO A 159 6.31 36.79 15.13
CA PRO A 159 5.26 36.87 16.13
C PRO A 159 3.89 37.25 15.53
N GLY A 160 2.86 36.47 15.87
CA GLY A 160 1.48 36.70 15.40
C GLY A 160 1.17 36.19 13.99
N GLN A 161 2.10 35.53 13.31
CA GLN A 161 1.87 34.85 12.03
C GLN A 161 1.56 33.36 12.22
N SER A 162 0.88 32.77 11.24
CA SER A 162 0.62 31.33 11.22
C SER A 162 1.93 30.56 10.96
N PRO A 163 2.20 29.44 11.66
CA PRO A 163 3.37 28.62 11.39
C PRO A 163 3.22 27.75 10.13
N SER A 164 2.01 27.62 9.59
CA SER A 164 1.73 26.79 8.41
C SER A 164 2.55 27.24 7.20
N GLY A 165 3.25 26.29 6.58
CA GLY A 165 4.01 26.49 5.35
C GLY A 165 5.29 27.31 5.48
N THR A 166 5.70 27.68 6.70
CA THR A 166 6.89 28.51 6.95
C THR A 166 8.20 27.73 6.89
N THR A 167 8.15 26.42 7.13
CA THR A 167 9.29 25.52 7.02
C THR A 167 8.97 24.44 5.98
N PRO A 168 9.41 24.61 4.72
CA PRO A 168 9.10 23.66 3.66
C PRO A 168 9.88 22.34 3.85
N ILE A 169 9.27 21.24 3.41
CA ILE A 169 9.96 19.96 3.25
C ILE A 169 10.59 19.98 1.86
N HIS A 170 11.93 19.96 1.79
CA HIS A 170 12.63 20.05 0.52
C HIS A 170 12.37 18.82 -0.33
N PHE A 171 12.51 17.62 0.24
CA PHE A 171 12.27 16.36 -0.48
C PHE A 171 11.54 15.34 0.39
N LEU A 172 10.49 14.73 -0.15
CA LEU A 172 9.77 13.61 0.47
C LEU A 172 9.77 12.41 -0.48
N GLY A 173 10.58 11.40 -0.16
CA GLY A 173 10.71 10.16 -0.92
C GLY A 173 10.10 8.98 -0.18
N VAL A 174 9.09 8.33 -0.75
CA VAL A 174 8.43 7.19 -0.12
C VAL A 174 8.33 5.97 -1.01
N TRP A 175 8.47 4.79 -0.41
CA TRP A 175 8.21 3.51 -1.05
C TRP A 175 6.93 2.89 -0.48
N ASP A 176 6.00 2.59 -1.37
CA ASP A 176 4.80 1.80 -1.17
C ASP A 176 4.10 2.06 0.18
N THR A 177 3.66 3.30 0.40
CA THR A 177 2.98 3.70 1.65
C THR A 177 1.80 2.79 1.96
N VAL A 178 1.78 2.17 3.16
CA VAL A 178 0.65 1.37 3.67
C VAL A 178 0.11 2.02 4.94
N GLY A 179 -1.16 2.42 4.94
CA GLY A 179 -1.80 3.07 6.09
C GLY A 179 -3.30 2.88 6.28
N ALA A 180 -4.01 2.23 5.34
CA ALA A 180 -5.48 2.18 5.37
C ALA A 180 -6.08 1.00 6.17
N LEU A 181 -5.39 -0.15 6.20
CA LEU A 181 -5.92 -1.40 6.78
C LEU A 181 -5.13 -1.93 7.99
N GLY A 182 -3.97 -1.34 8.29
CA GLY A 182 -3.00 -1.93 9.21
C GLY A 182 -2.34 -3.18 8.60
N ILE A 183 -1.07 -3.42 8.91
CA ILE A 183 -0.40 -4.68 8.52
C ILE A 183 -0.60 -5.68 9.68
N PRO A 184 -1.17 -6.87 9.42
CA PRO A 184 -1.24 -7.96 10.40
C PRO A 184 0.16 -8.24 10.94
N SER A 185 0.34 -8.23 12.26
CA SER A 185 1.63 -8.64 12.82
C SER A 185 1.82 -10.15 12.64
N ASP A 186 3.01 -10.57 12.23
CA ASP A 186 3.34 -11.94 11.81
C ASP A 186 3.19 -13.01 12.92
N MET A 187 2.86 -12.60 14.15
CA MET A 187 2.54 -13.49 15.29
C MET A 187 1.11 -13.33 15.85
N ALA A 188 0.24 -12.56 15.18
CA ALA A 188 -1.16 -12.41 15.57
C ALA A 188 -2.11 -13.39 14.85
N LEU A 189 -1.60 -14.51 14.32
CA LEU A 189 -2.43 -15.59 13.78
C LEU A 189 -3.34 -16.24 14.85
N LEU A 190 -3.22 -15.81 16.11
CA LEU A 190 -4.05 -16.22 17.24
C LEU A 190 -4.46 -15.02 18.11
N LYS A 191 -5.00 -13.93 17.55
CA LYS A 191 -5.85 -13.01 18.32
C LYS A 191 -7.08 -12.58 17.51
N LEU A 192 -8.16 -13.28 17.81
CA LEU A 192 -9.52 -13.18 17.26
C LEU A 192 -10.23 -11.84 17.52
N LEU A 193 -9.58 -10.83 18.09
CA LEU A 193 -10.18 -9.55 18.45
C LEU A 193 -9.05 -8.54 18.54
N ASP A 194 -9.02 -7.54 17.66
CA ASP A 194 -8.54 -6.19 17.99
C ASP A 194 -8.94 -5.20 16.88
N ASN A 195 -9.61 -4.12 17.27
CA ASN A 195 -9.91 -2.98 16.42
C ASN A 195 -8.60 -2.23 16.13
N ILE A 196 -7.91 -2.55 15.04
CA ILE A 196 -6.72 -1.83 14.52
C ILE A 196 -7.14 -0.48 13.86
N ARG A 197 -8.14 0.20 14.43
CA ARG A 197 -8.77 1.40 13.85
C ARG A 197 -8.19 2.77 14.23
N PRO A 198 -7.27 2.99 15.19
CA PRO A 198 -7.03 4.36 15.63
C PRO A 198 -6.14 5.24 14.71
N HIS A 199 -5.55 4.72 13.62
CA HIS A 199 -4.53 5.46 12.85
C HIS A 199 -4.68 5.37 11.32
N GLN A 200 -5.92 5.33 10.81
CA GLN A 200 -6.16 5.42 9.36
C GLN A 200 -5.60 6.73 8.79
N PHE A 201 -5.12 6.68 7.54
CA PHE A 201 -4.67 7.87 6.79
C PHE A 201 -5.85 8.81 6.56
N GLN A 202 -6.01 9.81 7.44
CA GLN A 202 -7.17 10.71 7.36
C GLN A 202 -6.95 11.91 6.42
N ASN A 203 -5.70 12.13 5.95
CA ASN A 203 -5.38 13.12 4.92
C ASN A 203 -4.42 12.55 3.87
N THR A 204 -4.93 12.18 2.70
CA THR A 204 -4.15 11.67 1.57
C THR A 204 -3.61 12.76 0.63
N GLU A 205 -3.91 14.03 0.91
CA GLU A 205 -3.40 15.16 0.13
C GLU A 205 -1.94 15.46 0.46
N LEU A 206 -1.16 15.74 -0.57
CA LEU A 206 0.20 16.25 -0.45
C LEU A 206 0.17 17.77 -0.24
N SER A 207 0.84 18.24 0.81
CA SER A 207 0.95 19.68 1.08
C SER A 207 1.80 20.39 0.02
N LYS A 208 1.37 21.59 -0.40
CA LYS A 208 2.14 22.47 -1.31
C LYS A 208 3.47 22.96 -0.72
N SER A 209 3.68 22.78 0.58
CA SER A 209 4.95 23.07 1.25
C SER A 209 5.94 21.91 1.22
N VAL A 210 5.60 20.80 0.56
CA VAL A 210 6.58 19.81 0.11
C VAL A 210 7.06 20.25 -1.28
N LEU A 211 8.36 20.51 -1.44
CA LEU A 211 8.86 21.06 -2.71
C LEU A 211 9.00 19.97 -3.78
N HIS A 212 9.56 18.82 -3.39
CA HIS A 212 9.79 17.68 -4.29
C HIS A 212 9.27 16.39 -3.66
N ALA A 213 8.27 15.75 -4.29
CA ALA A 213 7.65 14.54 -3.75
C ALA A 213 7.82 13.34 -4.70
N ARG A 214 8.23 12.20 -4.18
CA ARG A 214 8.44 10.94 -4.92
C ARG A 214 7.76 9.80 -4.20
N HIS A 215 6.93 9.04 -4.89
CA HIS A 215 6.28 7.83 -4.37
C HIS A 215 6.46 6.69 -5.35
N ALA A 216 7.29 5.71 -4.98
CA ALA A 216 7.41 4.45 -5.70
C ALA A 216 6.33 3.47 -5.23
N VAL A 217 5.53 2.92 -6.14
CA VAL A 217 4.37 2.06 -5.82
C VAL A 217 4.59 0.66 -6.37
N ALA A 218 4.35 -0.36 -5.55
CA ALA A 218 4.43 -1.77 -5.97
C ALA A 218 3.22 -2.14 -6.85
N MET A 219 3.51 -2.68 -8.03
CA MET A 219 2.51 -3.10 -9.01
C MET A 219 2.02 -4.53 -8.77
N ASP A 220 2.86 -5.41 -8.24
CA ASP A 220 2.59 -6.86 -8.13
C ASP A 220 2.23 -7.31 -6.70
N GLU A 221 2.03 -6.39 -5.77
CA GLU A 221 1.60 -6.71 -4.40
C GLU A 221 0.12 -7.13 -4.35
N GLN A 222 -0.15 -8.30 -3.76
CA GLN A 222 -1.49 -8.90 -3.72
C GLN A 222 -2.06 -9.05 -2.32
N ARG A 223 -1.28 -8.83 -1.24
CA ARG A 223 -1.82 -8.89 0.11
C ARG A 223 -2.78 -7.72 0.32
N GLU A 224 -4.01 -8.04 0.71
CA GLU A 224 -5.08 -7.05 0.91
C GLU A 224 -4.66 -5.95 1.92
N SER A 225 -4.00 -6.36 3.00
CA SER A 225 -3.47 -5.48 4.04
C SER A 225 -2.33 -4.55 3.60
N PHE A 226 -1.78 -4.75 2.41
CA PHE A 226 -0.71 -3.94 1.80
C PHE A 226 -1.21 -3.07 0.65
N THR A 227 -2.52 -2.82 0.57
CA THR A 227 -3.11 -1.83 -0.36
C THR A 227 -2.46 -0.46 -0.16
N PRO A 228 -1.99 0.21 -1.23
CA PRO A 228 -1.17 1.39 -1.07
C PRO A 228 -2.05 2.62 -0.80
N THR A 229 -1.58 3.50 0.07
CA THR A 229 -2.18 4.82 0.24
C THR A 229 -1.53 5.78 -0.74
N LEU A 230 -2.20 6.05 -1.86
CA LEU A 230 -1.73 7.00 -2.88
C LEU A 230 -1.95 8.46 -2.44
N TRP A 231 -1.21 9.40 -3.04
CA TRP A 231 -1.58 10.81 -2.99
C TRP A 231 -2.77 11.08 -3.93
N THR A 232 -3.70 11.93 -3.51
CA THR A 232 -4.95 12.19 -4.23
C THR A 232 -4.92 13.46 -5.10
N ASN A 233 -4.00 14.38 -4.84
CA ASN A 233 -3.88 15.67 -5.51
C ASN A 233 -2.58 15.81 -6.33
N VAL A 234 -2.09 14.70 -6.89
CA VAL A 234 -0.83 14.63 -7.66
C VAL A 234 -0.84 15.62 -8.83
N GLU A 235 -1.98 15.76 -9.53
CA GLU A 235 -2.12 16.65 -10.69
C GLU A 235 -2.01 18.15 -10.33
N GLU A 236 -2.23 18.51 -9.07
CA GLU A 236 -2.21 19.90 -8.59
C GLU A 236 -0.85 20.34 -8.02
N HIS A 237 0.09 19.39 -7.88
CA HIS A 237 1.37 19.63 -7.22
C HIS A 237 2.47 19.92 -8.25
N PRO A 238 3.28 20.98 -8.07
CA PRO A 238 4.23 21.44 -9.09
C PRO A 238 5.36 20.45 -9.38
N ASP A 239 5.82 19.69 -8.38
CA ASP A 239 6.81 18.63 -8.58
C ASP A 239 6.50 17.40 -7.71
N VAL A 240 5.74 16.48 -8.29
CA VAL A 240 5.42 15.17 -7.71
C VAL A 240 5.60 14.08 -8.76
N LYS A 241 6.14 12.93 -8.35
CA LYS A 241 6.18 11.73 -9.17
C LYS A 241 5.65 10.55 -8.35
N GLN A 242 4.47 10.06 -8.70
CA GLN A 242 3.91 8.81 -8.17
C GLN A 242 4.02 7.76 -9.27
N VAL A 243 5.02 6.88 -9.14
CA VAL A 243 5.49 6.00 -10.22
C VAL A 243 5.32 4.54 -9.80
N TRP A 244 4.77 3.73 -10.70
CA TRP A 244 4.58 2.31 -10.53
C TRP A 244 5.83 1.54 -10.96
N PHE A 245 6.24 0.59 -10.12
CA PHE A 245 7.42 -0.26 -10.31
C PHE A 245 7.04 -1.74 -10.31
N ILE A 246 7.82 -2.54 -11.04
CA ILE A 246 7.75 -4.01 -11.01
C ILE A 246 8.01 -4.45 -9.58
N GLY A 247 7.24 -5.44 -9.12
CA GLY A 247 7.52 -6.11 -7.88
C GLY A 247 6.41 -6.00 -6.86
N THR A 248 6.52 -6.87 -5.86
CA THR A 248 5.76 -6.80 -4.61
C THR A 248 6.26 -5.68 -3.70
N HIS A 249 5.68 -5.53 -2.52
CA HIS A 249 6.06 -4.52 -1.55
C HIS A 249 7.57 -4.50 -1.22
N GLY A 250 8.18 -5.67 -1.01
CA GLY A 250 9.62 -5.81 -0.71
C GLY A 250 10.51 -5.66 -1.94
N ASP A 251 10.01 -5.97 -3.14
CA ASP A 251 10.73 -5.70 -4.39
C ASP A 251 10.82 -4.20 -4.69
N VAL A 252 9.93 -3.38 -4.14
CA VAL A 252 9.97 -1.92 -4.28
C VAL A 252 10.69 -1.25 -3.12
N GLY A 253 10.43 -1.68 -1.89
CA GLY A 253 11.02 -1.09 -0.68
C GLY A 253 12.35 -1.69 -0.23
N GLY A 254 12.79 -2.79 -0.83
CA GLY A 254 13.88 -3.62 -0.30
C GLY A 254 13.41 -4.55 0.82
N GLY A 255 14.34 -5.30 1.41
CA GLY A 255 14.03 -6.33 2.40
C GLY A 255 14.22 -7.77 1.93
N TYR A 256 14.49 -7.99 0.64
CA TYR A 256 14.89 -9.30 0.09
C TYR A 256 16.39 -9.39 -0.12
N VAL A 257 16.92 -10.61 -0.05
CA VAL A 257 18.33 -10.90 -0.36
C VAL A 257 18.62 -10.64 -1.84
N GLN A 258 17.72 -11.08 -2.73
CA GLN A 258 17.82 -10.82 -4.16
C GLN A 258 17.26 -9.42 -4.44
N SER A 259 18.16 -8.45 -4.62
CA SER A 259 17.81 -7.04 -4.67
C SER A 259 17.58 -6.47 -6.08
N GLY A 260 17.67 -7.26 -7.15
CA GLY A 260 17.70 -6.72 -8.52
C GLY A 260 16.52 -5.81 -8.89
N LEU A 261 15.30 -6.13 -8.42
CA LEU A 261 14.14 -5.26 -8.58
C LEU A 261 14.20 -4.02 -7.65
N SER A 262 14.53 -4.21 -6.38
CA SER A 262 14.58 -3.11 -5.40
C SER A 262 15.73 -2.13 -5.65
N ASP A 263 16.81 -2.58 -6.29
CA ASP A 263 17.94 -1.75 -6.70
C ASP A 263 17.57 -0.84 -7.88
N ILE A 264 16.63 -1.22 -8.75
CA ILE A 264 16.05 -0.30 -9.75
C ILE A 264 15.38 0.88 -9.03
N VAL A 265 14.54 0.57 -8.04
CA VAL A 265 13.76 1.60 -7.33
C VAL A 265 14.65 2.46 -6.43
N LEU A 266 15.63 1.85 -5.78
CA LEU A 266 16.63 2.57 -4.99
C LEU A 266 17.42 3.53 -5.87
N LYS A 267 17.94 3.06 -7.02
CA LYS A 267 18.66 3.92 -7.95
C LYS A 267 17.81 5.09 -8.40
N TRP A 268 16.55 4.84 -8.77
CA TRP A 268 15.62 5.92 -9.15
C TRP A 268 15.47 6.95 -8.04
N MET A 269 15.22 6.53 -6.79
CA MET A 269 15.08 7.46 -5.67
C MET A 269 16.37 8.23 -5.39
N MET A 270 17.53 7.58 -5.49
CA MET A 270 18.84 8.22 -5.33
C MET A 270 19.08 9.27 -6.41
N ASP A 271 18.77 8.97 -7.68
CA ASP A 271 18.90 9.91 -8.78
C ASP A 271 17.98 11.13 -8.58
N GLU A 272 16.71 10.91 -8.19
CA GLU A 272 15.76 11.98 -7.90
C GLU A 272 16.21 12.87 -6.73
N ALA A 273 16.69 12.28 -5.64
CA ALA A 273 17.18 13.03 -4.49
C ALA A 273 18.50 13.77 -4.79
N THR A 274 19.38 13.17 -5.60
CA THR A 274 20.62 13.80 -6.06
C THR A 274 20.33 15.01 -6.93
N GLY A 275 19.33 14.92 -7.80
CA GLY A 275 18.84 16.05 -8.59
C GLY A 275 18.36 17.24 -7.75
N GLN A 276 18.04 17.01 -6.47
CA GLN A 276 17.63 18.05 -5.51
C GLN A 276 18.71 18.38 -4.46
N GLY A 277 19.95 17.95 -4.67
CA GLY A 277 21.10 18.35 -3.85
C GLY A 277 21.50 17.39 -2.73
N LEU A 278 20.88 16.22 -2.60
CA LEU A 278 21.35 15.18 -1.68
C LEU A 278 22.57 14.48 -2.26
N ALA A 279 23.63 14.29 -1.46
CA ALA A 279 24.83 13.58 -1.91
C ALA A 279 25.00 12.22 -1.27
N PHE A 280 25.51 11.28 -2.07
CA PHE A 280 25.86 9.93 -1.63
C PHE A 280 27.37 9.70 -1.74
N ARG A 281 27.88 8.70 -1.03
CA ARG A 281 29.29 8.31 -1.07
C ARG A 281 29.69 7.91 -2.49
N ALA A 282 30.88 8.34 -2.91
CA ALA A 282 31.41 8.03 -4.23
C ALA A 282 31.43 6.50 -4.49
N GLY A 283 30.96 6.09 -5.67
CA GLY A 283 30.95 4.69 -6.10
C GLY A 283 29.85 3.82 -5.47
N ILE A 284 28.89 4.41 -4.74
CA ILE A 284 27.76 3.65 -4.18
C ILE A 284 26.92 2.97 -5.27
N GLU A 285 26.77 3.63 -6.43
CA GLU A 285 26.01 3.12 -7.57
C GLU A 285 26.60 1.82 -8.16
N ASN A 286 27.91 1.59 -7.99
CA ASN A 286 28.56 0.35 -8.41
C ASN A 286 28.23 -0.85 -7.51
N GLN A 287 27.54 -0.63 -6.39
CA GLN A 287 27.09 -1.68 -5.48
C GLN A 287 25.66 -2.14 -5.78
N LEU A 288 24.98 -1.48 -6.71
CA LEU A 288 23.62 -1.82 -7.12
C LEU A 288 23.66 -2.77 -8.32
N ALA A 289 22.71 -3.70 -8.37
CA ALA A 289 22.55 -4.63 -9.50
C ALA A 289 21.12 -4.54 -10.09
N PRO A 290 20.70 -3.37 -10.60
CA PRO A 290 19.34 -3.18 -11.12
C PRO A 290 19.08 -4.07 -12.34
N ASP A 291 18.05 -4.92 -12.26
CA ASP A 291 17.68 -5.81 -13.36
C ASP A 291 16.15 -5.98 -13.45
N PRO A 292 15.49 -5.50 -14.54
CA PRO A 292 14.05 -5.62 -14.71
C PRO A 292 13.57 -7.07 -14.87
N ARG A 293 14.49 -8.01 -15.12
CA ARG A 293 14.22 -9.44 -15.25
C ARG A 293 14.62 -10.24 -14.00
N ALA A 294 15.06 -9.56 -12.94
CA ALA A 294 15.31 -10.20 -11.65
C ALA A 294 14.06 -10.90 -11.09
N ILE A 295 14.29 -11.73 -10.08
CA ILE A 295 13.25 -12.53 -9.42
C ILE A 295 12.11 -11.61 -8.96
N LEU A 296 10.90 -11.95 -9.39
CA LEU A 296 9.66 -11.39 -8.86
C LEU A 296 9.26 -12.27 -7.68
N HIS A 297 9.34 -11.73 -6.46
CA HIS A 297 9.03 -12.51 -5.27
C HIS A 297 7.53 -12.73 -5.10
N ASP A 298 7.15 -13.82 -4.44
CA ASP A 298 5.78 -14.04 -3.98
C ASP A 298 5.66 -13.60 -2.51
N SER A 299 4.93 -12.51 -2.28
CA SER A 299 4.70 -11.96 -0.95
C SER A 299 3.59 -12.70 -0.17
N CYS A 300 2.82 -13.57 -0.83
CA CYS A 300 1.71 -14.34 -0.25
C CYS A 300 2.19 -15.72 0.25
N THR A 301 3.31 -15.74 0.97
CA THR A 301 3.93 -16.97 1.50
C THR A 301 3.85 -17.02 3.03
N GLY A 302 4.15 -18.19 3.62
CA GLY A 302 4.15 -18.37 5.08
C GLY A 302 2.78 -18.07 5.70
N VAL A 303 2.75 -17.17 6.70
CA VAL A 303 1.50 -16.74 7.35
C VAL A 303 0.56 -15.98 6.41
N PHE A 304 1.10 -15.28 5.42
CA PHE A 304 0.30 -14.51 4.45
C PHE A 304 -0.41 -15.40 3.44
N ALA A 305 0.03 -16.65 3.23
CA ALA A 305 -0.61 -17.60 2.34
C ALA A 305 -2.05 -17.98 2.78
N ALA A 306 -2.34 -17.86 4.08
CA ALA A 306 -3.66 -18.14 4.64
C ALA A 306 -4.59 -16.92 4.67
N LEU A 307 -4.08 -15.72 4.38
CA LEU A 307 -4.84 -14.48 4.41
C LEU A 307 -5.48 -14.18 3.06
N ARG A 308 -6.44 -13.26 3.06
CA ARG A 308 -7.08 -12.79 1.83
C ARG A 308 -6.12 -11.96 1.00
N THR A 309 -6.20 -12.16 -0.31
CA THR A 309 -5.48 -11.37 -1.31
C THR A 309 -6.47 -10.53 -2.09
N LEU A 310 -6.00 -9.41 -2.61
CA LEU A 310 -6.78 -8.46 -3.38
C LEU A 310 -6.02 -8.09 -4.65
N PRO A 311 -6.67 -8.11 -5.84
CA PRO A 311 -6.02 -7.66 -7.06
C PRO A 311 -5.55 -6.21 -6.93
N ARG A 312 -4.31 -5.95 -7.33
CA ARG A 312 -3.80 -4.57 -7.31
C ARG A 312 -4.56 -3.73 -8.32
N SER A 313 -5.09 -2.61 -7.85
CA SER A 313 -5.63 -1.58 -8.72
C SER A 313 -4.48 -0.88 -9.42
N VAL A 314 -4.32 -1.06 -10.73
CA VAL A 314 -3.16 -0.57 -11.50
C VAL A 314 -3.66 0.18 -12.75
N PRO A 315 -3.01 1.28 -13.18
CA PRO A 315 -3.32 1.92 -14.46
C PRO A 315 -3.20 0.96 -15.65
N CYS A 316 -3.83 1.28 -16.78
CA CYS A 316 -3.67 0.46 -17.99
C CYS A 316 -2.23 0.55 -18.53
N ILE A 317 -1.56 -0.59 -18.67
CA ILE A 317 -0.16 -0.65 -19.15
C ILE A 317 0.00 -0.33 -20.64
N GLU A 318 -1.05 -0.46 -21.46
CA GLU A 318 -0.99 -0.20 -22.92
C GLU A 318 -1.26 1.26 -23.30
N ASN A 319 -1.94 2.03 -22.45
CA ASN A 319 -2.24 3.44 -22.72
C ASN A 319 -1.04 4.34 -22.34
N VAL A 320 0.11 4.09 -22.96
CA VAL A 320 1.38 4.79 -22.68
C VAL A 320 1.52 6.03 -23.57
N GLY A 321 1.03 7.17 -23.09
CA GLY A 321 1.39 8.48 -23.63
C GLY A 321 2.78 8.94 -23.15
N ALA A 322 3.17 10.17 -23.48
CA ALA A 322 4.44 10.77 -23.02
C ALA A 322 4.55 10.93 -21.49
N ALA A 323 3.44 10.81 -20.76
CA ALA A 323 3.34 10.93 -19.30
C ALA A 323 2.84 9.61 -18.67
N THR A 324 3.57 8.51 -18.91
CA THR A 324 3.25 7.21 -18.31
C THR A 324 3.42 7.24 -16.79
N PRO A 325 2.51 6.59 -16.02
CA PRO A 325 2.68 6.43 -14.58
C PRO A 325 3.68 5.32 -14.23
N PHE A 326 4.20 4.58 -15.21
CA PHE A 326 5.10 3.44 -15.01
C PHE A 326 6.57 3.83 -15.16
N HIS A 327 7.43 3.24 -14.34
CA HIS A 327 8.86 3.30 -14.56
C HIS A 327 9.25 2.50 -15.82
N ALA A 328 10.31 2.90 -16.51
CA ALA A 328 10.77 2.26 -17.75
C ALA A 328 11.06 0.75 -17.58
N SER A 329 11.46 0.32 -16.38
CA SER A 329 11.67 -1.10 -16.09
C SER A 329 10.39 -1.93 -16.28
N VAL A 330 9.22 -1.42 -15.88
CA VAL A 330 7.92 -2.08 -16.07
C VAL A 330 7.67 -2.35 -17.54
N LEU A 331 7.93 -1.35 -18.38
CA LEU A 331 7.72 -1.45 -19.83
C LEU A 331 8.72 -2.42 -20.47
N ASP A 332 9.98 -2.45 -20.01
CA ASP A 332 10.98 -3.44 -20.47
C ASP A 332 10.57 -4.88 -20.13
N ARG A 333 10.11 -5.13 -18.90
CA ARG A 333 9.65 -6.47 -18.49
C ARG A 333 8.34 -6.86 -19.17
N PHE A 334 7.43 -5.92 -19.40
CA PHE A 334 6.20 -6.15 -20.17
C PHE A 334 6.51 -6.58 -21.61
N ALA A 335 7.42 -5.87 -22.28
CA ALA A 335 7.81 -6.19 -23.66
C ALA A 335 8.70 -7.45 -23.77
N ASN A 336 9.53 -7.71 -22.76
CA ASN A 336 10.49 -8.80 -22.76
C ASN A 336 10.62 -9.45 -21.36
N PRO A 337 9.61 -10.24 -20.94
CA PRO A 337 9.59 -10.89 -19.64
C PRO A 337 10.65 -12.00 -19.56
N PRO A 338 11.06 -12.41 -18.34
CA PRO A 338 11.93 -13.57 -18.17
C PRO A 338 11.34 -14.81 -18.85
N ILE A 339 12.19 -15.65 -19.46
CA ILE A 339 11.77 -16.85 -20.20
C ILE A 339 10.99 -17.86 -19.34
N GLU A 340 11.21 -17.82 -18.02
CA GLU A 340 10.55 -18.67 -17.03
C GLU A 340 9.14 -18.20 -16.67
N GLN A 341 8.70 -17.04 -17.19
CA GLN A 341 7.43 -16.42 -16.87
C GLN A 341 6.51 -16.37 -18.08
N SER A 342 5.20 -16.51 -17.82
CA SER A 342 4.15 -16.13 -18.76
C SER A 342 4.27 -14.63 -19.12
N PRO A 343 3.62 -14.17 -20.21
CA PRO A 343 3.56 -12.74 -20.53
C PRO A 343 3.21 -11.91 -19.30
N TYR A 344 4.09 -10.97 -18.94
CA TYR A 344 3.92 -10.12 -17.76
C TYR A 344 2.82 -9.09 -18.01
N TRP A 345 1.80 -9.03 -17.16
CA TRP A 345 0.65 -8.10 -17.29
C TRP A 345 0.01 -8.05 -18.69
N ALA A 346 -0.18 -9.21 -19.33
CA ALA A 346 -0.89 -9.31 -20.60
C ALA A 346 -2.18 -8.47 -20.58
N THR A 347 -2.32 -7.54 -21.53
CA THR A 347 -3.38 -6.53 -21.50
C THR A 347 -4.15 -6.54 -22.81
N THR A 348 -5.47 -6.40 -22.71
CA THR A 348 -6.39 -6.25 -23.84
C THR A 348 -7.33 -5.09 -23.55
N VAL A 349 -7.25 -4.03 -24.36
CA VAL A 349 -8.21 -2.92 -24.36
C VAL A 349 -9.16 -3.06 -25.56
N LEU A 350 -10.43 -3.36 -25.30
CA LEU A 350 -11.44 -3.52 -26.36
C LEU A 350 -11.87 -2.17 -26.91
N ARG A 351 -11.95 -2.00 -28.24
CA ARG A 351 -12.62 -0.87 -28.90
C ARG A 351 -14.13 -1.15 -29.01
N PRO A 352 -14.98 -0.13 -29.23
CA PRO A 352 -16.40 -0.37 -29.46
C PRO A 352 -16.63 -1.36 -30.60
N GLY A 353 -17.37 -2.45 -30.33
CA GLY A 353 -17.60 -3.56 -31.24
C GLY A 353 -16.63 -4.73 -31.12
N ASP A 354 -15.48 -4.56 -30.46
CA ASP A 354 -14.53 -5.64 -30.22
C ASP A 354 -15.03 -6.62 -29.15
N GLU A 355 -14.62 -7.88 -29.28
CA GLU A 355 -14.83 -8.91 -28.27
C GLU A 355 -13.58 -9.77 -28.07
N THR A 356 -13.48 -10.37 -26.89
CA THR A 356 -12.47 -11.37 -26.57
C THR A 356 -13.04 -12.43 -25.64
N SER A 357 -12.46 -13.63 -25.67
CA SER A 357 -12.85 -14.74 -24.79
C SER A 357 -11.66 -15.23 -23.98
N VAL A 358 -11.92 -15.52 -22.71
CA VAL A 358 -10.94 -16.05 -21.76
C VAL A 358 -11.56 -17.21 -20.99
N ASP A 359 -10.73 -18.18 -20.59
CA ASP A 359 -11.17 -19.26 -19.72
C ASP A 359 -10.96 -18.84 -18.26
N ILE A 360 -12.01 -18.97 -17.46
CA ILE A 360 -12.01 -18.72 -16.02
C ILE A 360 -12.00 -20.06 -15.31
N PHE A 361 -10.91 -20.35 -14.61
CA PHE A 361 -10.73 -21.59 -13.87
C PHE A 361 -11.37 -21.48 -12.48
N ALA A 362 -11.93 -22.59 -12.00
CA ALA A 362 -12.63 -22.62 -10.71
C ALA A 362 -11.67 -22.60 -9.50
N ARG A 363 -10.41 -23.02 -9.69
CA ARG A 363 -9.42 -23.21 -8.62
C ARG A 363 -8.67 -21.94 -8.19
N PRO A 364 -8.27 -21.01 -9.08
CA PRO A 364 -7.63 -19.78 -8.65
C PRO A 364 -8.59 -18.87 -7.86
N HIS A 365 -8.11 -18.27 -6.77
CA HIS A 365 -8.83 -17.18 -6.10
C HIS A 365 -9.06 -15.98 -7.02
N TRP A 366 -8.15 -15.75 -7.96
CA TRP A 366 -8.24 -14.66 -8.91
C TRP A 366 -7.80 -15.15 -10.28
N ASN A 367 -8.69 -15.09 -11.27
CA ASN A 367 -8.32 -15.25 -12.67
C ASN A 367 -8.03 -13.86 -13.24
N ALA A 368 -6.76 -13.55 -13.47
CA ALA A 368 -6.34 -12.34 -14.17
C ALA A 368 -6.68 -12.48 -15.66
N THR A 369 -7.70 -11.75 -16.12
CA THR A 369 -8.18 -11.89 -17.52
C THR A 369 -7.33 -11.14 -18.54
N GLY A 370 -6.54 -10.16 -18.07
CA GLY A 370 -5.85 -9.18 -18.91
C GLY A 370 -6.75 -8.12 -19.54
N ILE A 371 -8.08 -8.20 -19.38
CA ILE A 371 -9.02 -7.26 -19.99
C ILE A 371 -9.07 -5.99 -19.14
N TYR A 372 -8.81 -4.83 -19.74
CA TYR A 372 -8.96 -3.53 -19.08
C TYR A 372 -10.31 -2.91 -19.41
N LEU A 373 -11.11 -2.61 -18.38
CA LEU A 373 -12.40 -1.97 -18.54
C LEU A 373 -12.28 -0.45 -18.30
N GLU A 374 -12.77 0.34 -19.24
CA GLU A 374 -12.71 1.80 -19.17
C GLU A 374 -13.95 2.38 -18.47
N LYS A 375 -13.72 3.37 -17.61
CA LYS A 375 -14.79 4.11 -16.92
C LYS A 375 -15.87 4.56 -17.89
N GLY A 376 -17.13 4.25 -17.56
CA GLY A 376 -18.31 4.68 -18.30
C GLY A 376 -18.57 3.96 -19.62
N ALA A 377 -17.61 3.18 -20.14
CA ALA A 377 -17.83 2.32 -21.29
C ALA A 377 -18.78 1.18 -20.93
N GLU A 378 -19.55 0.70 -21.91
CA GLU A 378 -20.54 -0.35 -21.71
C GLU A 378 -19.99 -1.69 -22.21
N TYR A 379 -20.10 -2.72 -21.38
CA TYR A 379 -19.64 -4.06 -21.69
C TYR A 379 -20.78 -5.07 -21.51
N SER A 380 -20.88 -6.04 -22.40
CA SER A 380 -21.68 -7.25 -22.17
C SER A 380 -20.76 -8.42 -21.89
N LEU A 381 -21.09 -9.20 -20.87
CA LEU A 381 -20.32 -10.36 -20.42
C LEU A 381 -21.20 -11.61 -20.49
N GLU A 382 -20.80 -12.57 -21.29
CA GLU A 382 -21.52 -13.83 -21.48
C GLU A 382 -20.60 -14.98 -21.10
N ALA A 383 -21.07 -15.88 -20.25
CA ALA A 383 -20.27 -17.01 -19.78
C ALA A 383 -20.98 -18.33 -20.03
N THR A 384 -20.22 -19.31 -20.52
CA THR A 384 -20.73 -20.65 -20.84
C THR A 384 -19.81 -21.73 -20.30
N GLY A 385 -20.37 -22.90 -20.05
CA GLY A 385 -19.65 -24.05 -19.50
C GLY A 385 -20.12 -24.43 -18.10
N GLN A 386 -19.43 -25.42 -17.53
CA GLN A 386 -19.68 -25.94 -16.20
C GLN A 386 -18.36 -26.21 -15.51
N TRP A 387 -18.37 -26.09 -14.20
CA TRP A 387 -17.26 -26.33 -13.30
C TRP A 387 -17.75 -27.05 -12.04
N ILE A 388 -16.84 -27.49 -11.19
CA ILE A 388 -17.14 -28.39 -10.08
C ILE A 388 -16.61 -27.80 -8.77
N ASP A 389 -17.47 -27.74 -7.75
CA ASP A 389 -17.11 -27.58 -6.33
C ASP A 389 -17.16 -28.95 -5.66
N GLY A 390 -16.00 -29.51 -5.32
CA GLY A 390 -15.92 -30.87 -4.78
C GLY A 390 -16.52 -31.89 -5.75
N ASP A 391 -17.73 -32.36 -5.45
CA ASP A 391 -18.52 -33.28 -6.29
C ASP A 391 -19.76 -32.62 -6.93
N VAL A 392 -20.01 -31.34 -6.61
CA VAL A 392 -21.16 -30.57 -7.08
C VAL A 392 -20.82 -29.91 -8.42
N LYS A 393 -21.54 -30.29 -9.46
CA LYS A 393 -21.55 -29.63 -10.76
C LYS A 393 -22.32 -28.32 -10.67
N CYS A 394 -21.66 -27.28 -11.12
CA CYS A 394 -22.18 -25.93 -11.16
C CYS A 394 -22.09 -25.40 -12.59
N ASP A 395 -23.02 -24.53 -12.96
CA ASP A 395 -22.85 -23.63 -14.09
C ASP A 395 -22.36 -22.26 -13.60
N THR A 396 -22.37 -21.27 -14.49
CA THR A 396 -21.89 -19.92 -14.17
C THR A 396 -22.81 -19.16 -13.21
N SER A 397 -24.03 -19.64 -12.94
CA SER A 397 -24.97 -19.09 -11.96
C SER A 397 -24.98 -19.83 -10.61
N GLY A 398 -24.26 -20.97 -10.49
CA GLY A 398 -24.15 -21.76 -9.26
C GLY A 398 -24.47 -23.25 -9.48
N PRO A 399 -24.81 -24.01 -8.41
CA PRO A 399 -25.13 -25.43 -8.50
C PRO A 399 -26.29 -25.75 -9.45
N LEU A 400 -26.18 -26.85 -10.20
CA LEU A 400 -27.26 -27.32 -11.08
C LEU A 400 -28.47 -27.84 -10.29
N GLU A 401 -29.67 -27.67 -10.84
CA GLU A 401 -30.92 -28.15 -10.23
C GLU A 401 -30.86 -29.65 -9.86
N GLY A 402 -31.32 -29.99 -8.65
CA GLY A 402 -31.35 -31.37 -8.15
C GLY A 402 -30.03 -31.87 -7.57
N GLN A 403 -28.95 -31.10 -7.65
CA GLN A 403 -27.73 -31.38 -6.88
C GLN A 403 -27.89 -30.84 -5.46
N ILE A 404 -28.28 -31.73 -4.55
CA ILE A 404 -28.37 -31.44 -3.11
C ILE A 404 -26.96 -31.16 -2.60
N ASN A 405 -26.80 -30.03 -1.95
CA ASN A 405 -25.55 -29.59 -1.36
C ASN A 405 -25.22 -30.51 -0.18
N ILE A 406 -24.19 -31.36 -0.26
CA ILE A 406 -23.64 -32.03 0.93
C ILE A 406 -23.07 -30.98 1.92
N GLY A 407 -22.88 -29.74 1.43
CA GLY A 407 -22.70 -28.55 2.23
C GLY A 407 -23.92 -28.12 3.06
N GLU A 408 -25.11 -28.73 3.00
CA GLU A 408 -26.24 -28.34 3.87
C GLU A 408 -25.93 -28.48 5.37
N TRP A 409 -25.03 -29.38 5.76
CA TRP A 409 -24.51 -29.45 7.14
C TRP A 409 -23.55 -28.30 7.49
N ALA A 410 -22.83 -27.73 6.52
CA ALA A 410 -21.98 -26.54 6.69
C ALA A 410 -22.73 -25.22 6.47
N GLN A 411 -23.77 -25.21 5.63
CA GLN A 411 -24.65 -24.08 5.29
C GLN A 411 -25.68 -23.81 6.39
N GLY A 412 -26.12 -24.85 7.09
CA GLY A 412 -26.90 -24.71 8.33
C GLY A 412 -26.09 -24.01 9.44
N ALA A 413 -24.79 -24.28 9.53
CA ALA A 413 -23.90 -23.60 10.48
C ALA A 413 -23.57 -22.16 10.03
N GLY A 414 -23.32 -21.93 8.74
CA GLY A 414 -23.00 -20.61 8.17
C GLY A 414 -24.15 -19.61 8.23
N SER A 415 -25.39 -20.01 7.97
CA SER A 415 -26.56 -19.12 8.04
C SER A 415 -26.98 -18.74 9.48
N LEU A 416 -26.69 -19.62 10.46
CA LEU A 416 -26.79 -19.30 11.89
C LEU A 416 -25.69 -18.34 12.34
N LEU A 417 -24.47 -18.50 11.80
CA LEU A 417 -23.36 -17.58 12.03
C LEU A 417 -23.57 -16.21 11.38
N GLY A 418 -24.17 -16.12 10.19
CA GLY A 418 -24.49 -14.86 9.52
C GLY A 418 -25.47 -13.96 10.30
N LYS A 419 -26.42 -14.54 11.04
CA LYS A 419 -27.26 -13.78 12.00
C LYS A 419 -26.48 -13.34 13.25
N GLY A 420 -25.54 -14.18 13.70
CA GLY A 420 -24.59 -13.82 14.75
C GLY A 420 -23.62 -12.72 14.32
N GLU A 421 -23.25 -12.68 13.05
CA GLU A 421 -22.40 -11.68 12.40
C GLU A 421 -23.11 -10.34 12.29
N GLU A 422 -24.38 -10.29 11.90
CA GLU A 422 -25.17 -9.06 11.88
C GLU A 422 -25.34 -8.48 13.29
N LEU A 423 -25.51 -9.34 14.30
CA LEU A 423 -25.58 -8.97 15.71
C LEU A 423 -24.21 -8.54 16.27
N TYR A 424 -23.13 -9.22 15.87
CA TYR A 424 -21.74 -8.92 16.27
C TYR A 424 -21.22 -7.63 15.61
N LYS A 425 -21.52 -7.40 14.33
CA LYS A 425 -21.27 -6.14 13.60
C LYS A 425 -22.01 -4.97 14.27
N LYS A 426 -23.25 -5.20 14.75
CA LYS A 426 -24.00 -4.24 15.56
C LYS A 426 -23.41 -3.99 16.95
N LEU A 427 -22.87 -5.01 17.60
CA LEU A 427 -22.35 -4.93 18.97
C LEU A 427 -20.89 -4.45 19.06
N THR A 428 -20.06 -4.71 18.05
CA THR A 428 -18.61 -4.42 18.06
C THR A 428 -18.19 -3.32 17.08
N GLY A 429 -19.08 -2.94 16.15
CA GLY A 429 -18.81 -1.94 15.11
C GLY A 429 -17.83 -2.39 14.02
N ASN A 430 -17.37 -3.66 14.04
CA ASN A 430 -16.39 -4.17 13.10
C ASN A 430 -17.04 -4.83 11.88
N GLN A 431 -17.13 -4.11 10.76
CA GLN A 431 -17.79 -4.61 9.52
C GLN A 431 -16.97 -5.65 8.73
N GLN A 432 -15.70 -5.90 9.09
CA GLN A 432 -14.77 -6.74 8.31
C GLN A 432 -14.52 -8.14 8.92
N ALA A 433 -15.29 -8.56 9.92
CA ALA A 433 -15.14 -9.88 10.52
C ALA A 433 -15.78 -10.95 9.61
N ASP A 434 -14.99 -11.50 8.67
CA ASP A 434 -15.39 -12.65 7.86
C ASP A 434 -15.05 -13.96 8.59
N PHE A 435 -16.08 -14.71 8.98
CA PHE A 435 -15.89 -16.05 9.55
C PHE A 435 -15.38 -17.01 8.46
N TRP A 436 -14.56 -17.97 8.88
CA TRP A 436 -13.69 -18.84 8.06
C TRP A 436 -14.34 -19.76 6.99
N LEU A 437 -15.63 -19.62 6.66
CA LEU A 437 -16.37 -20.50 5.74
C LEU A 437 -17.53 -19.78 4.99
N THR A 438 -17.49 -18.46 4.90
CA THR A 438 -18.50 -17.64 4.21
C THR A 438 -18.18 -17.47 2.73
N LYS A 439 -19.19 -17.12 1.91
CA LYS A 439 -18.96 -16.76 0.51
C LYS A 439 -18.10 -15.51 0.47
N ARG A 440 -17.30 -15.39 -0.60
CA ARG A 440 -16.53 -14.15 -0.81
C ARG A 440 -17.43 -12.93 -1.02
N ILE A 441 -18.53 -13.10 -1.75
CA ILE A 441 -19.57 -12.08 -1.89
C ILE A 441 -20.90 -12.69 -1.43
N GLU A 442 -21.37 -12.24 -0.27
CA GLU A 442 -22.53 -12.81 0.41
C GLU A 442 -23.85 -12.56 -0.32
N GLU A 443 -23.92 -11.52 -1.13
CA GLU A 443 -25.10 -11.18 -1.92
C GLU A 443 -25.29 -12.11 -3.13
N TYR A 444 -24.23 -12.80 -3.56
CA TYR A 444 -24.25 -13.62 -4.78
C TYR A 444 -24.42 -15.11 -4.48
N PRO A 445 -24.96 -15.90 -5.43
CA PRO A 445 -25.09 -17.33 -5.26
C PRO A 445 -23.72 -18.00 -5.05
N TRP A 446 -23.75 -19.12 -4.33
CA TRP A 446 -22.58 -19.96 -4.13
C TRP A 446 -22.08 -20.48 -5.49
N PHE A 447 -20.76 -20.47 -5.69
CA PHE A 447 -20.08 -20.87 -6.93
C PHE A 447 -20.47 -20.15 -8.23
N ALA A 448 -21.24 -19.06 -8.17
CA ALA A 448 -21.51 -18.27 -9.35
C ALA A 448 -20.24 -17.57 -9.86
N LEU A 449 -20.16 -17.33 -11.16
CA LEU A 449 -19.09 -16.54 -11.77
C LEU A 449 -19.28 -15.06 -11.40
N VAL A 450 -18.28 -14.49 -10.74
CA VAL A 450 -18.25 -13.10 -10.31
C VAL A 450 -17.14 -12.35 -11.04
N GLY A 451 -17.46 -11.15 -11.50
CA GLY A 451 -16.51 -10.18 -12.04
C GLY A 451 -16.11 -9.16 -10.98
N VAL A 452 -14.84 -8.77 -11.00
CA VAL A 452 -14.28 -7.70 -10.17
C VAL A 452 -13.47 -6.78 -11.05
N VAL A 453 -13.73 -5.47 -10.94
CA VAL A 453 -12.90 -4.44 -11.55
C VAL A 453 -11.90 -3.97 -10.50
N ALA A 454 -10.61 -4.20 -10.73
CA ALA A 454 -9.53 -3.76 -9.85
C ALA A 454 -9.36 -2.23 -9.93
N ASN A 455 -10.25 -1.50 -9.27
CA ASN A 455 -10.37 -0.03 -9.33
C ASN A 455 -10.62 0.64 -7.96
N GLY A 456 -10.37 -0.11 -6.89
CA GLY A 456 -10.53 0.29 -5.50
C GLY A 456 -9.23 0.95 -5.06
N PHE A 457 -9.25 2.27 -4.96
CA PHE A 457 -8.09 3.08 -4.60
C PHE A 457 -8.42 4.02 -3.46
N GLY A 458 -7.47 4.15 -2.53
CA GLY A 458 -7.54 5.10 -1.44
C GLY A 458 -8.58 4.74 -0.40
N THR A 459 -9.04 5.77 0.30
CA THR A 459 -10.03 5.66 1.36
C THR A 459 -11.17 6.61 1.10
N ASP A 460 -12.35 6.29 1.61
CA ASP A 460 -13.45 7.23 1.66
C ASP A 460 -13.18 8.36 2.68
N LYS A 461 -14.15 9.26 2.84
CA LYS A 461 -14.05 10.40 3.78
C LYS A 461 -13.87 10.01 5.25
N ASN A 462 -14.16 8.76 5.60
CA ASN A 462 -14.02 8.23 6.95
C ASN A 462 -12.66 7.54 7.15
N GLY A 463 -11.88 7.36 6.09
CA GLY A 463 -10.62 6.61 6.14
C GLY A 463 -10.78 5.13 5.82
N ASP A 464 -11.98 4.69 5.42
CA ASP A 464 -12.23 3.29 5.09
C ASP A 464 -11.79 2.99 3.64
N PRO A 465 -11.10 1.87 3.37
CA PRO A 465 -10.69 1.52 2.02
C PRO A 465 -11.86 1.45 1.06
N ILE A 466 -11.70 2.02 -0.14
CA ILE A 466 -12.72 1.92 -1.18
C ILE A 466 -12.64 0.52 -1.81
N PRO A 467 -13.69 -0.32 -1.70
CA PRO A 467 -13.68 -1.66 -2.28
C PRO A 467 -13.67 -1.61 -3.82
N HIS A 468 -13.21 -2.70 -4.43
CA HIS A 468 -13.39 -2.91 -5.87
C HIS A 468 -14.85 -3.00 -6.27
N GLU A 469 -15.16 -2.60 -7.49
CA GLU A 469 -16.48 -2.87 -8.07
C GLU A 469 -16.61 -4.37 -8.35
N THR A 470 -17.58 -5.01 -7.71
CA THR A 470 -17.92 -6.43 -7.94
C THR A 470 -19.29 -6.54 -8.60
N PHE A 471 -19.47 -7.51 -9.48
CA PHE A 471 -20.75 -7.75 -10.14
C PHE A 471 -20.94 -9.24 -10.47
N LEU A 472 -22.18 -9.71 -10.37
CA LEU A 472 -22.55 -11.07 -10.75
C LEU A 472 -22.54 -11.19 -12.29
N ILE A 473 -21.71 -12.07 -12.84
CA ILE A 473 -21.75 -12.40 -14.27
C ILE A 473 -22.81 -13.48 -14.51
N GLY A 474 -22.84 -14.56 -13.72
CA GLY A 474 -23.85 -15.60 -13.90
C GLY A 474 -23.82 -16.22 -15.30
N ARG A 475 -24.99 -16.65 -15.81
CA ARG A 475 -25.19 -17.00 -17.24
C ARG A 475 -25.01 -15.83 -18.21
N GLY A 476 -24.96 -14.60 -17.69
CA GLY A 476 -24.66 -13.41 -18.47
C GLY A 476 -25.02 -12.13 -17.72
N ALA A 477 -24.14 -11.14 -17.80
CA ALA A 477 -24.43 -9.76 -17.44
C ALA A 477 -24.72 -9.00 -18.74
N PRO A 478 -25.98 -8.61 -19.00
CA PRO A 478 -26.37 -8.02 -20.28
C PRO A 478 -25.71 -6.67 -20.52
N SER A 479 -25.37 -5.94 -19.45
CA SER A 479 -24.64 -4.69 -19.49
C SER A 479 -23.96 -4.43 -18.14
N PHE A 480 -22.69 -4.02 -18.18
CA PHE A 480 -21.93 -3.51 -17.04
C PHE A 480 -21.18 -2.24 -17.46
N ARG A 481 -21.21 -1.22 -16.59
CA ARG A 481 -20.53 0.07 -16.79
C ARG A 481 -19.66 0.38 -15.56
N PRO A 482 -18.33 0.25 -15.67
CA PRO A 482 -17.43 0.55 -14.55
C PRO A 482 -17.54 2.02 -14.14
N GLN A 483 -17.66 2.30 -12.85
CA GLN A 483 -17.59 3.67 -12.30
C GLN A 483 -16.16 4.22 -12.33
N LYS A 484 -15.17 3.33 -12.25
CA LYS A 484 -13.75 3.64 -12.46
C LYS A 484 -13.10 2.59 -13.35
N SER A 485 -12.09 3.01 -14.11
CA SER A 485 -11.33 2.08 -14.97
C SER A 485 -10.51 1.11 -14.13
N GLY A 486 -10.32 -0.11 -14.62
CA GLY A 486 -9.48 -1.11 -13.97
C GLY A 486 -9.47 -2.45 -14.71
N TYR A 487 -8.56 -3.33 -14.28
CA TYR A 487 -8.46 -4.68 -14.85
C TYR A 487 -9.60 -5.57 -14.35
N LEU A 488 -10.17 -6.37 -15.24
CA LEU A 488 -11.18 -7.37 -14.92
C LEU A 488 -10.50 -8.64 -14.36
N TYR A 489 -10.91 -9.01 -13.16
CA TYR A 489 -10.64 -10.31 -12.56
C TYR A 489 -11.94 -11.09 -12.42
N CYS A 490 -11.85 -12.41 -12.46
CA CYS A 490 -13.01 -13.27 -12.24
C CYS A 490 -12.70 -14.43 -11.30
N PHE A 491 -13.73 -14.93 -10.63
CA PHE A 491 -13.62 -16.10 -9.75
C PHE A 491 -14.98 -16.83 -9.60
N ALA A 492 -14.93 -18.09 -9.18
CA ALA A 492 -16.10 -18.84 -8.70
C ALA A 492 -16.41 -18.42 -7.26
N ASN A 493 -17.63 -17.98 -6.92
CA ASN A 493 -17.97 -17.42 -5.60
C ASN A 493 -18.04 -18.49 -4.47
N ASP A 494 -16.88 -18.92 -4.01
CA ASP A 494 -16.67 -19.94 -2.99
C ASP A 494 -16.07 -19.32 -1.71
N ALA A 495 -16.05 -20.06 -0.62
CA ALA A 495 -15.30 -19.72 0.58
C ALA A 495 -13.79 -19.70 0.30
N TRP A 496 -13.11 -18.69 0.83
CA TRP A 496 -11.69 -18.42 0.53
C TRP A 496 -10.78 -19.65 0.74
N GLN A 497 -11.07 -20.47 1.75
CA GLN A 497 -10.27 -21.62 2.13
C GLN A 497 -10.58 -22.89 1.32
N MET A 498 -11.68 -22.92 0.56
CA MET A 498 -12.21 -24.14 -0.06
C MET A 498 -11.77 -24.36 -1.50
N TYR A 499 -11.17 -23.38 -2.17
CA TYR A 499 -10.75 -23.45 -3.58
C TYR A 499 -9.89 -24.67 -3.98
N GLY A 500 -9.24 -25.35 -3.03
CA GLY A 500 -8.46 -26.55 -3.27
C GLY A 500 -9.24 -27.73 -3.85
N ASN A 501 -10.56 -27.83 -3.61
CA ASN A 501 -11.42 -28.89 -4.16
C ASN A 501 -12.03 -28.52 -5.54
N ASN A 502 -11.90 -27.26 -5.99
CA ASN A 502 -12.54 -26.78 -7.23
C ASN A 502 -11.85 -27.29 -8.50
N ARG A 503 -12.65 -27.65 -9.52
CA ARG A 503 -12.15 -28.20 -10.80
C ARG A 503 -12.91 -27.63 -11.99
N GLY A 504 -12.25 -27.63 -13.15
CA GLY A 504 -12.83 -27.18 -14.41
C GLY A 504 -12.73 -25.68 -14.64
N SER A 505 -13.37 -25.23 -15.71
CA SER A 505 -13.35 -23.84 -16.16
C SER A 505 -14.62 -23.51 -16.94
N VAL A 506 -14.96 -22.23 -16.97
CA VAL A 506 -16.02 -21.65 -17.80
C VAL A 506 -15.39 -20.69 -18.80
N ARG A 507 -15.96 -20.58 -20.00
CA ARG A 507 -15.50 -19.62 -21.01
C ARG A 507 -16.31 -18.33 -20.90
N LEU A 508 -15.62 -17.23 -20.62
CA LEU A 508 -16.17 -15.88 -20.55
C LEU A 508 -15.85 -15.14 -21.85
N THR A 509 -16.88 -14.56 -22.48
CA THR A 509 -16.76 -13.64 -23.60
C THR A 509 -17.13 -12.23 -23.13
N VAL A 510 -16.24 -11.27 -23.36
CA VAL A 510 -16.44 -9.86 -23.04
C VAL A 510 -16.48 -9.07 -24.34
N ARG A 511 -17.55 -8.29 -24.54
CA ARG A 511 -17.72 -7.40 -25.70
C ARG A 511 -17.93 -5.97 -25.23
N ARG A 512 -17.22 -5.02 -25.83
CA ARG A 512 -17.50 -3.59 -25.63
C ARG A 512 -18.59 -3.14 -26.60
N ARG A 513 -19.66 -2.56 -26.05
CA ARG A 513 -20.83 -2.10 -26.82
C ARG A 513 -20.58 -0.77 -27.53
#